data_AF-A0A1Y2FE19-F1
#
_entry.id   AF-A0A1Y2FE19-F1
#
_cell.length_a   1.000
_cell.length_b   1.000
_cell.length_c   1.000
_cell.angle_alpha   90.00
_cell.angle_beta   90.00
_cell.angle_gamma   90.00
#
_symmetry.space_group_name_H-M   'P 1'
#
loop_
_entity.id
_entity.type
_entity.pdbx_description
1 polymer ?
#
loop_
_entity_poly.entity_id
_entity_poly.type
_entity_poly.pdbx_seq_one_letter_code
_entity_poly.pdbx_strand_id
1 'polypeptide(L)'
;MKRLQESLAAAGQRLNDATGYSSIEAQKRRIEEQESIVFTAIERVSQAKDQYDASIKLRSNSQREVNELLQRKSTWIQSDLERFTTLFRSDHSNALKEEECKASLEQAELDLEKVRSKLSTMILTRYHEEQIWSDKIRRVSTWGTWALMGINIILFVFVQLALEPWKRQRLVARFEDRLRQVVQEERTLTNLLPSSEVSQNSESPA
;
A
#
# COMPACT_ATOMS: atom_id res chain seq x y z
N MET A 1 17.78 -3.13 -27.43
CA MET A 1 16.41 -3.63 -27.24
C MET A 1 16.23 -4.52 -26.01
N LYS A 2 17.07 -5.53 -25.74
CA LYS A 2 16.94 -6.42 -24.55
C LYS A 2 16.93 -5.70 -23.18
N ARG A 3 17.84 -4.74 -22.95
CA ARG A 3 17.87 -3.93 -21.71
C ARG A 3 16.60 -3.10 -21.46
N LEU A 4 15.94 -2.63 -22.52
CA LEU A 4 14.70 -1.85 -22.42
C LEU A 4 13.51 -2.75 -22.06
N GLN A 5 13.47 -3.97 -22.59
CA GLN A 5 12.46 -4.97 -22.23
C GLN A 5 12.64 -5.47 -20.79
N GLU A 6 13.87 -5.72 -20.35
CA GLU A 6 14.18 -6.08 -18.96
C GLU A 6 13.82 -4.95 -17.98
N SER A 7 14.11 -3.69 -18.34
CA SER A 7 13.72 -2.53 -17.51
C SER A 7 12.21 -2.27 -17.51
N LEU A 8 11.51 -2.52 -18.64
CA LEU A 8 10.05 -2.41 -18.70
C LEU A 8 9.37 -3.53 -17.90
N ALA A 9 9.89 -4.75 -17.96
CA ALA A 9 9.38 -5.88 -17.19
C ALA A 9 9.61 -5.68 -15.69
N ALA A 10 10.82 -5.23 -15.29
CA ALA A 10 11.13 -4.88 -13.91
C ALA A 10 10.29 -3.68 -13.41
N ALA A 11 10.03 -2.70 -14.27
CA ALA A 11 9.13 -1.58 -13.96
C ALA A 11 7.66 -2.03 -13.86
N GLY A 12 7.24 -3.00 -14.67
CA GLY A 12 5.91 -3.62 -14.62
C GLY A 12 5.68 -4.42 -13.35
N GLN A 13 6.68 -5.18 -12.88
CA GLN A 13 6.65 -5.85 -11.57
C GLN A 13 6.61 -4.83 -10.43
N ARG A 14 7.44 -3.79 -10.48
CA ARG A 14 7.41 -2.70 -9.49
C ARG A 14 6.10 -1.90 -9.52
N LEU A 15 5.46 -1.79 -10.68
CA LEU A 15 4.12 -1.21 -10.81
C LEU A 15 3.04 -2.14 -10.27
N ASN A 16 3.16 -3.45 -10.43
CA ASN A 16 2.29 -4.45 -9.83
C ASN A 16 2.38 -4.42 -8.28
N ASP A 17 3.58 -4.27 -7.76
CA ASP A 17 3.81 -4.03 -6.33
C ASP A 17 3.29 -2.65 -5.88
N ALA A 18 3.43 -1.62 -6.71
CA ALA A 18 2.93 -0.26 -6.42
C ALA A 18 1.41 -0.10 -6.59
N THR A 19 0.75 -1.00 -7.33
CA THR A 19 -0.72 -1.06 -7.48
C THR A 19 -1.39 -1.81 -6.34
N GLY A 20 -0.61 -2.44 -5.45
CA GLY A 20 -1.08 -2.91 -4.14
C GLY A 20 -1.66 -4.32 -4.11
N TYR A 21 -1.61 -5.08 -5.21
CA TYR A 21 -2.15 -6.44 -5.23
C TYR A 21 -1.30 -7.40 -4.37
N SER A 22 0.03 -7.28 -4.45
CA SER A 22 0.95 -8.07 -3.62
C SER A 22 0.89 -7.69 -2.14
N SER A 23 0.61 -6.43 -1.80
CA SER A 23 0.42 -6.00 -0.41
C SER A 23 -0.88 -6.54 0.19
N ILE A 24 -1.97 -6.61 -0.59
CA ILE A 24 -3.24 -7.19 -0.15
C ILE A 24 -3.09 -8.69 0.13
N GLU A 25 -2.41 -9.42 -0.76
CA GLU A 25 -2.16 -10.86 -0.54
C GLU A 25 -1.26 -11.11 0.68
N ALA A 26 -0.22 -10.29 0.86
CA ALA A 26 0.65 -10.36 2.03
C ALA A 26 -0.10 -10.05 3.34
N GLN A 27 -1.00 -9.07 3.34
CA GLN A 27 -1.86 -8.77 4.50
C GLN A 27 -2.82 -9.91 4.81
N LYS A 28 -3.45 -10.50 3.78
CA LYS A 28 -4.35 -11.63 3.95
C LYS A 28 -3.63 -12.80 4.63
N ARG A 29 -2.43 -13.16 4.16
CA ARG A 29 -1.61 -14.21 4.79
C ARG A 29 -1.26 -13.90 6.24
N ARG A 30 -0.91 -12.64 6.54
CA ARG A 30 -0.60 -12.20 7.92
C ARG A 30 -1.82 -12.28 8.84
N ILE A 31 -3.01 -11.98 8.34
CA ILE A 31 -4.26 -12.11 9.10
C ILE A 31 -4.55 -13.59 9.37
N GLU A 32 -4.46 -14.46 8.35
CA GLU A 32 -4.66 -15.91 8.51
C GLU A 32 -3.67 -16.53 9.51
N GLU A 33 -2.40 -16.13 9.44
CA GLU A 33 -1.38 -16.53 10.41
C GLU A 33 -1.73 -16.04 11.83
N GLN A 34 -2.12 -14.78 11.96
CA GLN A 34 -2.49 -14.21 13.25
C GLN A 34 -3.76 -14.85 13.84
N GLU A 35 -4.74 -15.22 13.01
CA GLU A 35 -5.94 -15.97 13.41
C GLU A 35 -5.57 -17.37 13.94
N SER A 36 -4.63 -18.06 13.27
CA SER A 36 -4.11 -19.34 13.75
C SER A 36 -3.44 -19.20 15.12
N ILE A 37 -2.64 -18.14 15.33
CA ILE A 37 -2.01 -17.86 16.62
C ILE A 37 -3.07 -17.58 17.71
N VAL A 38 -4.14 -16.84 17.40
CA VAL A 38 -5.25 -16.63 18.33
C VAL A 38 -5.89 -17.96 18.72
N PHE A 39 -6.15 -18.84 17.75
CA PHE A 39 -6.75 -20.14 18.02
C PHE A 39 -5.87 -20.98 18.97
N THR A 40 -4.57 -21.07 18.70
CA THR A 40 -3.63 -21.77 19.59
C THR A 40 -3.55 -21.12 20.98
N ALA A 41 -3.65 -19.79 21.08
CA ALA A 41 -3.68 -19.10 22.37
C ALA A 41 -4.96 -19.42 23.17
N ILE A 42 -6.11 -19.55 22.51
CA ILE A 42 -7.38 -19.98 23.14
C ILE A 42 -7.23 -21.40 23.69
N GLU A 43 -6.65 -22.32 22.92
CA GLU A 43 -6.41 -23.70 23.39
C GLU A 43 -5.49 -23.73 24.61
N ARG A 44 -4.42 -22.92 24.62
CA ARG A 44 -3.51 -22.81 25.78
C ARG A 44 -4.23 -22.31 27.03
N VAL A 45 -5.08 -21.29 26.92
CA VAL A 45 -5.89 -20.80 28.04
C VAL A 45 -6.81 -21.90 28.56
N SER A 46 -7.48 -22.64 27.66
CA SER A 46 -8.33 -23.76 28.06
C SER A 46 -7.55 -24.82 28.84
N GLN A 47 -6.37 -25.22 28.34
CA GLN A 47 -5.52 -26.20 29.00
C GLN A 47 -5.00 -25.71 30.36
N ALA A 48 -4.54 -24.46 30.44
CA ALA A 48 -4.09 -23.86 31.69
C ALA A 48 -5.22 -23.80 32.73
N LYS A 49 -6.45 -23.50 32.28
CA LYS A 49 -7.63 -23.48 33.13
C LYS A 49 -7.96 -24.87 33.66
N ASP A 50 -7.95 -25.89 32.81
CA ASP A 50 -8.19 -27.28 33.24
C ASP A 50 -7.15 -27.75 34.28
N GLN A 51 -5.89 -27.36 34.11
CA GLN A 51 -4.81 -27.66 35.06
C GLN A 51 -4.98 -26.94 36.40
N TYR A 52 -5.38 -25.67 36.36
CA TYR A 52 -5.69 -24.88 37.56
C TYR A 52 -6.89 -25.46 38.31
N ASP A 53 -7.99 -25.76 37.61
CA ASP A 53 -9.19 -26.38 38.20
C ASP A 53 -8.87 -27.75 38.82
N ALA A 54 -8.02 -28.55 38.17
CA ALA A 54 -7.55 -29.82 38.71
C ALA A 54 -6.73 -29.63 40.01
N SER A 55 -5.87 -28.61 40.05
CA SER A 55 -5.04 -28.30 41.22
C SER A 55 -5.86 -27.78 42.40
N ILE A 56 -6.86 -26.92 42.16
CA ILE A 56 -7.82 -26.48 43.18
C ILE A 56 -8.59 -27.68 43.73
N LYS A 57 -9.13 -28.54 42.86
CA LYS A 57 -9.88 -29.74 43.28
C LYS A 57 -9.02 -30.66 44.13
N LEU A 58 -7.76 -30.89 43.74
CA LEU A 58 -6.81 -31.70 44.50
C LEU A 58 -6.62 -31.14 45.91
N ARG A 59 -6.30 -29.85 46.02
CA ARG A 59 -6.06 -29.21 47.32
C ARG A 59 -7.32 -29.17 48.18
N SER A 60 -8.48 -28.84 47.60
CA SER A 60 -9.77 -28.87 48.31
C SER A 60 -10.09 -30.27 48.85
N ASN A 61 -9.85 -31.31 48.05
CA ASN A 61 -10.07 -32.69 48.48
C ASN A 61 -9.08 -33.10 49.58
N SER A 62 -7.79 -32.76 49.44
CA SER A 62 -6.79 -33.02 50.48
C SER A 62 -7.13 -32.32 51.80
N GLN A 63 -7.57 -31.06 51.76
CA GLN A 63 -8.00 -30.32 52.94
C GLN A 63 -9.23 -30.92 53.60
N ARG A 64 -10.22 -31.34 52.80
CA ARG A 64 -11.42 -32.02 53.30
C ARG A 64 -11.04 -33.32 54.00
N GLU A 65 -10.20 -34.13 53.37
CA GLU A 65 -9.75 -35.41 53.91
C GLU A 65 -8.92 -35.23 55.20
N VAL A 66 -8.04 -34.21 55.26
CA VAL A 66 -7.33 -33.84 56.49
C VAL A 66 -8.32 -33.47 57.60
N ASN A 67 -9.35 -32.69 57.31
CA ASN A 67 -10.36 -32.29 58.29
C ASN A 67 -11.15 -33.50 58.80
N GLU A 68 -11.61 -34.37 57.89
CA GLU A 68 -12.30 -35.62 58.24
C GLU A 68 -11.44 -36.53 59.14
N LEU A 69 -10.14 -36.66 58.84
CA LEU A 69 -9.20 -37.39 59.69
C LEU A 69 -9.06 -36.71 61.06
N LEU A 70 -8.87 -35.40 61.12
CA LEU A 70 -8.73 -34.67 62.38
C LEU A 70 -9.97 -34.77 63.28
N GLN A 71 -11.18 -34.79 62.70
CA GLN A 71 -12.43 -34.94 63.47
C GLN A 71 -12.52 -36.29 64.20
N ARG A 72 -11.99 -37.35 63.60
CA ARG A 72 -12.01 -38.72 64.17
C ARG A 72 -10.67 -39.14 64.78
N LYS A 73 -9.88 -38.18 65.28
CA LYS A 73 -8.54 -38.40 65.84
C LYS A 73 -8.47 -39.47 66.94
N SER A 74 -9.51 -39.60 67.77
CA SER A 74 -9.55 -40.59 68.85
C SER A 74 -9.70 -42.04 68.39
N THR A 75 -10.09 -42.28 67.13
CA THR A 75 -10.35 -43.61 66.57
C THR A 75 -9.43 -43.94 65.39
N TRP A 76 -8.30 -43.26 65.27
CA TRP A 76 -7.33 -43.51 64.20
C TRP A 76 -6.79 -44.92 64.23
N ILE A 77 -6.77 -45.53 63.05
CA ILE A 77 -6.00 -46.76 62.78
C ILE A 77 -4.68 -46.41 62.08
N GLN A 78 -3.75 -47.37 62.00
CA GLN A 78 -2.42 -47.17 61.41
C GLN A 78 -2.48 -46.55 59.99
N SER A 79 -3.43 -46.97 59.15
CA SER A 79 -3.61 -46.44 57.79
C SER A 79 -4.05 -44.97 57.78
N ASP A 80 -4.83 -44.51 58.77
CA ASP A 80 -5.25 -43.11 58.88
C ASP A 80 -4.05 -42.20 59.20
N LEU A 81 -3.14 -42.67 60.06
CA LEU A 81 -1.92 -41.95 60.40
C LEU A 81 -0.98 -41.82 59.19
N GLU A 82 -0.82 -42.90 58.42
CA GLU A 82 -0.03 -42.89 57.17
C GLU A 82 -0.63 -41.94 56.13
N ARG A 83 -1.96 -41.94 55.97
CA ARG A 83 -2.67 -41.05 55.05
C ARG A 83 -2.56 -39.60 55.49
N PHE A 84 -2.78 -39.30 56.77
CA PHE A 84 -2.59 -37.95 57.33
C PHE A 84 -1.17 -37.44 57.11
N THR A 85 -0.16 -38.27 57.38
CA THR A 85 1.25 -37.90 57.19
C THR A 85 1.56 -37.61 55.72
N THR A 86 0.97 -38.39 54.80
CA THR A 86 1.13 -38.19 53.35
C THR A 86 0.46 -36.90 52.87
N LEU A 87 -0.78 -36.64 53.32
CA LEU A 87 -1.51 -35.41 53.00
C LEU A 87 -0.79 -34.18 53.55
N PHE A 88 -0.31 -34.24 54.80
CA PHE A 88 0.40 -33.13 55.43
C PHE A 88 1.74 -32.84 54.74
N ARG A 89 2.49 -33.88 54.34
CA ARG A 89 3.74 -33.69 53.57
C ARG A 89 3.51 -33.10 52.18
N SER A 90 2.39 -33.45 51.53
CA SER A 90 2.08 -32.96 50.18
C SER A 90 1.33 -31.63 50.17
N ASP A 91 0.85 -31.13 51.31
CA ASP A 91 0.08 -29.88 51.39
C ASP A 91 0.84 -28.67 50.79
N HIS A 92 2.09 -28.47 51.20
CA HIS A 92 2.90 -27.37 50.66
C HIS A 92 3.15 -27.52 49.16
N SER A 93 3.41 -28.74 48.68
CA SER A 93 3.60 -29.02 47.25
C SER A 93 2.32 -28.76 46.45
N ASN A 94 1.15 -29.11 47.00
CA ASN A 94 -0.13 -28.88 46.36
C ASN A 94 -0.48 -27.38 46.33
N ALA A 95 -0.14 -26.64 47.39
CA ALA A 95 -0.31 -25.19 47.45
C ALA A 95 0.58 -24.45 46.44
N LEU A 96 1.86 -24.82 46.34
CA LEU A 96 2.77 -24.27 45.32
C LEU A 96 2.29 -24.57 43.91
N LYS A 97 1.78 -25.79 43.67
CA LYS A 97 1.26 -26.19 42.36
C LYS A 97 0.00 -25.42 41.98
N GLU A 98 -0.89 -25.15 42.92
CA GLU A 98 -2.06 -24.29 42.67
C GLU A 98 -1.62 -22.87 42.28
N GLU A 99 -0.66 -22.30 42.99
CA GLU A 99 -0.13 -20.96 42.70
C GLU A 99 0.56 -20.90 41.33
N GLU A 100 1.37 -21.91 40.98
CA GLU A 100 2.01 -22.04 39.67
C GLU A 100 0.98 -22.17 38.55
N CYS A 101 -0.02 -23.03 38.70
CA CYS A 101 -1.09 -23.18 37.72
C CYS A 101 -1.90 -21.89 37.57
N LYS A 102 -2.14 -21.16 38.66
CA LYS A 102 -2.82 -19.86 38.63
C LYS A 102 -2.00 -18.82 37.85
N ALA A 103 -0.71 -18.70 38.14
CA ALA A 103 0.18 -17.77 37.45
C ALA A 103 0.29 -18.13 35.94
N SER A 104 0.34 -19.43 35.62
CA SER A 104 0.34 -19.92 34.24
C SER A 104 -0.97 -19.56 33.50
N LEU A 105 -2.12 -19.68 34.16
CA LEU A 105 -3.42 -19.28 33.61
C LEU A 105 -3.47 -17.76 33.36
N GLU A 106 -3.11 -16.94 34.34
CA GLU A 106 -3.07 -15.47 34.19
C GLU A 106 -2.14 -15.06 33.03
N GLN A 107 -0.97 -15.67 32.93
CA GLN A 107 -0.04 -15.41 31.83
C GLN A 107 -0.62 -15.80 30.46
N ALA A 108 -1.27 -16.97 30.37
CA ALA A 108 -1.91 -17.42 29.13
C ALA A 108 -3.07 -16.50 28.71
N GLU A 109 -3.86 -16.00 29.67
CA GLU A 109 -4.95 -15.06 29.42
C GLU A 109 -4.42 -13.70 28.92
N LEU A 110 -3.36 -13.18 29.55
CA LEU A 110 -2.69 -11.95 29.10
C LEU A 110 -2.13 -12.08 27.68
N ASP A 111 -1.53 -13.23 27.36
CA ASP A 111 -0.98 -13.47 26.03
C ASP A 111 -2.09 -13.61 24.97
N LEU A 112 -3.22 -14.25 25.32
CA LEU A 112 -4.40 -14.28 24.46
C LEU A 112 -4.93 -12.87 24.17
N GLU A 113 -5.02 -12.00 25.19
CA GLU A 113 -5.48 -10.62 25.01
C GLU A 113 -4.56 -9.83 24.07
N LYS A 114 -3.23 -9.93 24.24
CA LYS A 114 -2.26 -9.28 23.35
C LYS A 114 -2.42 -9.72 21.90
N VAL A 115 -2.53 -11.04 21.67
CA VAL A 115 -2.64 -11.61 20.32
C VAL A 115 -3.98 -11.23 19.68
N ARG A 116 -5.08 -11.20 20.44
CA ARG A 116 -6.40 -10.74 19.98
C ARG A 116 -6.39 -9.26 19.63
N SER A 117 -5.80 -8.42 20.49
CA SER A 117 -5.67 -6.98 20.23
C SER A 117 -4.91 -6.72 18.92
N LYS A 118 -3.81 -7.44 18.71
CA LYS A 118 -3.02 -7.37 17.48
C LYS A 118 -3.85 -7.77 16.24
N LEU A 119 -4.65 -8.84 16.32
CA LEU A 119 -5.56 -9.23 15.24
C LEU A 119 -6.57 -8.12 14.91
N SER A 120 -7.19 -7.53 15.94
CA SER A 120 -8.14 -6.42 15.78
C SER A 120 -7.49 -5.21 15.09
N THR A 121 -6.26 -4.85 15.46
CA THR A 121 -5.51 -3.79 14.78
C THR A 121 -5.26 -4.13 13.32
N MET A 122 -4.84 -5.36 12.99
CA MET A 122 -4.61 -5.78 11.60
C MET A 122 -5.88 -5.70 10.75
N ILE A 123 -7.02 -6.14 11.29
CA ILE A 123 -8.32 -6.06 10.61
C ILE A 123 -8.69 -4.60 10.33
N LEU A 124 -8.49 -3.71 11.31
CA LEU A 124 -8.75 -2.28 11.13
C LEU A 124 -7.83 -1.64 10.08
N THR A 125 -6.54 -1.98 10.08
CA THR A 125 -5.58 -1.49 9.08
C THR A 125 -6.00 -1.91 7.66
N ARG A 126 -6.44 -3.16 7.47
CA ARG A 126 -6.96 -3.63 6.18
C ARG A 126 -8.13 -2.78 5.70
N TYR A 127 -9.09 -2.50 6.58
CA TYR A 127 -10.27 -1.69 6.22
C TYR A 127 -9.87 -0.31 5.69
N HIS A 128 -8.89 0.35 6.33
CA HIS A 128 -8.38 1.64 5.88
C HIS A 128 -7.62 1.56 4.57
N GLU A 129 -6.82 0.50 4.36
CA GLU A 129 -6.08 0.34 3.11
C GLU A 129 -7.00 0.05 1.92
N GLU A 130 -8.06 -0.74 2.11
CA GLU A 130 -9.05 -1.02 1.07
C GLU A 130 -9.83 0.26 0.68
N GLN A 131 -10.11 1.13 1.65
CA GLN A 131 -10.67 2.47 1.38
C GLN A 131 -9.70 3.38 0.62
N ILE A 132 -8.44 3.46 1.07
CA ILE A 132 -7.41 4.27 0.39
C ILE A 132 -7.19 3.79 -1.05
N TRP A 133 -7.31 2.47 -1.28
CA TRP A 133 -7.18 1.88 -2.60
C TRP A 133 -8.31 2.30 -3.55
N SER A 134 -9.56 2.32 -3.08
CA SER A 134 -10.70 2.86 -3.83
C SER A 134 -10.48 4.33 -4.24
N ASP A 135 -9.90 5.13 -3.36
CA ASP A 135 -9.57 6.54 -3.66
C ASP A 135 -8.36 6.69 -4.58
N LYS A 136 -7.40 5.77 -4.54
CA LYS A 136 -6.21 5.79 -5.41
C LYS A 136 -6.61 5.48 -6.86
N ILE A 137 -7.46 4.50 -7.11
CA ILE A 137 -7.94 4.16 -8.47
C ILE A 137 -8.74 5.31 -9.08
N ARG A 138 -9.64 5.90 -8.29
CA ARG A 138 -10.42 7.05 -8.74
C ARG A 138 -9.50 8.21 -9.15
N ARG A 139 -8.48 8.51 -8.34
CA ARG A 139 -7.48 9.53 -8.68
C ARG A 139 -6.66 9.17 -9.92
N VAL A 140 -6.23 7.92 -10.09
CA VAL A 140 -5.47 7.50 -11.29
C VAL A 140 -6.29 7.73 -12.57
N SER A 141 -7.58 7.41 -12.55
CA SER A 141 -8.47 7.64 -13.70
C SER A 141 -8.68 9.15 -13.98
N THR A 142 -8.97 9.93 -12.95
CA THR A 142 -9.17 11.38 -13.08
C THR A 142 -7.90 12.06 -13.59
N TRP A 143 -6.75 11.82 -12.95
CA TRP A 143 -5.48 12.43 -13.33
C TRP A 143 -4.96 11.90 -14.67
N GLY A 144 -5.25 10.65 -15.03
CA GLY A 144 -4.93 10.11 -16.35
C GLY A 144 -5.62 10.88 -17.48
N THR A 145 -6.89 11.23 -17.31
CA THR A 145 -7.65 12.03 -18.28
C THR A 145 -7.07 13.44 -18.43
N TRP A 146 -6.77 14.10 -17.32
CA TRP A 146 -6.14 15.42 -17.32
C TRP A 146 -4.73 15.40 -17.95
N ALA A 147 -3.94 14.37 -17.68
CA ALA A 147 -2.63 14.19 -18.28
C ALA A 147 -2.73 14.00 -19.81
N LEU A 148 -3.68 13.17 -20.26
CA LEU A 148 -3.91 12.91 -21.69
C LEU A 148 -4.40 14.17 -22.42
N MET A 149 -5.31 14.92 -21.79
CA MET A 149 -5.74 16.25 -22.25
C MET A 149 -4.55 17.22 -22.36
N GLY A 150 -3.69 17.27 -21.34
CA GLY A 150 -2.51 18.13 -21.33
C GLY A 150 -1.49 17.79 -22.43
N ILE A 151 -1.22 16.50 -22.64
CA ILE A 151 -0.34 16.04 -23.74
C ILE A 151 -0.89 16.49 -25.09
N ASN A 152 -2.22 16.42 -25.29
CA ASN A 152 -2.85 16.85 -26.53
C ASN A 152 -2.66 18.36 -26.77
N ILE A 153 -2.83 19.18 -25.73
CA ILE A 153 -2.59 20.63 -25.79
C ILE A 153 -1.12 20.93 -26.08
N ILE A 154 -0.18 20.25 -25.42
CA ILE A 154 1.26 20.44 -25.67
C ILE A 154 1.62 20.06 -27.11
N LEU A 155 1.07 18.94 -27.61
CA LEU A 155 1.26 18.53 -29.00
C LEU A 155 0.73 19.60 -29.96
N PHE A 156 -0.45 20.16 -29.67
CA PHE A 156 -1.03 21.24 -30.46
C PHE A 156 -0.13 22.48 -30.46
N VAL A 157 0.34 22.93 -29.29
CA VAL A 157 1.25 24.08 -29.16
C VAL A 157 2.57 23.82 -29.89
N PHE A 158 3.15 22.63 -29.77
CA PHE A 158 4.38 22.26 -30.47
C PHE A 158 4.19 22.31 -32.00
N VAL A 159 3.10 21.73 -32.49
CA VAL A 159 2.73 21.77 -33.92
C VAL A 159 2.54 23.22 -34.37
N GLN A 160 1.86 24.05 -33.57
CA GLN A 160 1.61 25.45 -33.89
C GLN A 160 2.94 26.25 -33.94
N LEU A 161 3.76 26.15 -32.90
CA LEU A 161 5.02 26.89 -32.80
C LEU A 161 6.12 26.40 -33.74
N ALA A 162 6.14 25.11 -34.12
CA ALA A 162 7.16 24.57 -35.02
C ALA A 162 6.75 24.66 -36.50
N LEU A 163 5.48 24.41 -36.83
CA LEU A 163 5.01 24.45 -38.22
C LEU A 163 4.68 25.86 -38.70
N GLU A 164 4.20 26.78 -37.86
CA GLU A 164 3.92 28.16 -38.27
C GLU A 164 5.15 28.95 -38.74
N PRO A 165 6.31 28.96 -38.05
CA PRO A 165 7.49 29.66 -38.57
C PRO A 165 7.98 29.01 -39.86
N TRP A 166 7.86 27.68 -39.99
CA TRP A 166 8.25 26.98 -41.22
C TRP A 166 7.33 27.31 -42.39
N LYS A 167 6.02 27.39 -42.15
CA LYS A 167 5.04 27.90 -43.12
C LYS A 167 5.32 29.36 -43.48
N ARG A 168 5.58 30.22 -42.49
CA ARG A 168 5.83 31.65 -42.69
C ARG A 168 7.13 31.89 -43.46
N GLN A 169 8.20 31.18 -43.13
CA GLN A 169 9.48 31.24 -43.86
C GLN A 169 9.33 30.79 -45.32
N ARG A 170 8.58 29.70 -45.57
CA ARG A 170 8.37 29.19 -46.93
C ARG A 170 7.47 30.10 -47.78
N LEU A 171 6.48 30.76 -47.16
CA LEU A 171 5.60 31.70 -47.87
C LEU A 171 6.31 33.02 -48.17
N VAL A 172 7.10 33.55 -47.23
CA VAL A 172 7.91 34.77 -47.43
C VAL A 172 8.98 34.55 -48.49
N ALA A 173 9.64 33.40 -48.51
CA ALA A 173 10.59 33.04 -49.58
C ALA A 173 9.93 33.06 -50.97
N ARG A 174 8.71 32.52 -51.11
CA ARG A 174 7.97 32.58 -52.37
C ARG A 174 7.47 33.98 -52.74
N PHE A 175 7.23 34.84 -51.75
CA PHE A 175 6.85 36.23 -51.98
C PHE A 175 8.04 37.06 -52.45
N GLU A 176 9.22 36.80 -51.89
CA GLU A 176 10.47 37.45 -52.30
C GLU A 176 10.89 37.05 -53.72
N ASP A 177 10.69 35.78 -54.10
CA ASP A 177 10.90 35.31 -55.48
C ASP A 177 9.93 35.98 -56.47
N ARG A 178 8.66 36.20 -56.08
CA ARG A 178 7.67 36.90 -56.90
C ARG A 178 7.96 38.41 -57.00
N LEU A 179 8.39 39.05 -55.92
CA LEU A 179 8.78 40.47 -55.92
C LEU A 179 10.04 40.70 -56.76
N ARG A 180 11.01 39.79 -56.72
CA ARG A 180 12.20 39.87 -57.57
C ARG A 180 11.88 39.66 -59.05
N GLN A 181 10.93 38.78 -59.39
CA GLN A 181 10.45 38.62 -60.77
C GLN A 181 9.77 39.89 -61.30
N VAL A 182 8.88 40.51 -60.52
CA VAL A 182 8.17 41.74 -60.93
C VAL A 182 9.13 42.93 -61.04
N VAL A 183 10.10 43.07 -60.12
CA VAL A 183 11.11 44.13 -60.18
C VAL A 183 12.11 43.91 -61.34
N GLN A 184 12.39 42.67 -61.72
CA GLN A 184 13.20 42.38 -62.91
C GLN A 184 12.44 42.65 -64.21
N GLU A 185 11.14 42.34 -64.29
CA GLU A 185 10.30 42.70 -65.44
C GLU A 185 10.27 44.21 -65.68
N GLU A 186 10.09 45.04 -64.64
CA GLU A 186 10.14 46.50 -64.79
C GLU A 186 11.51 47.03 -65.21
N ARG A 187 12.61 46.44 -64.70
CA ARG A 187 13.97 46.83 -65.11
C ARG A 187 14.29 46.43 -66.55
N THR A 188 13.77 45.30 -67.03
CA THR A 188 13.90 44.91 -68.45
C THR A 188 13.09 45.80 -69.38
N LEU A 189 11.90 46.23 -68.98
CA LEU A 189 11.09 47.18 -69.76
C LEU A 189 11.74 48.57 -69.81
N THR A 190 12.37 49.02 -68.71
CA THR A 190 13.06 50.31 -68.64
C THR A 190 14.35 50.33 -69.48
N ASN A 191 15.05 49.20 -69.63
CA ASN A 191 16.25 49.08 -70.47
C ASN A 191 15.97 48.90 -71.97
N LEU A 192 14.72 48.70 -72.39
CA LEU A 192 14.34 48.49 -73.80
C LEU A 192 13.87 49.77 -74.52
N LEU A 193 13.86 50.92 -73.85
CA LEU A 193 13.57 52.23 -74.45
C LEU A 193 14.89 52.99 -74.68
N PRO A 194 15.47 52.98 -75.89
CA PRO A 194 16.53 53.91 -76.22
C PRO A 194 15.96 55.32 -76.27
N SER A 195 16.66 56.25 -75.63
CA SER A 195 16.48 57.69 -75.77
C SER A 195 16.71 58.13 -77.22
N SER A 196 15.66 58.51 -77.92
CA SER A 196 15.73 59.38 -79.11
C SER A 196 14.73 60.51 -78.89
N GLU A 197 15.20 61.59 -78.28
CA GLU A 197 15.67 62.81 -78.95
C GLU A 197 14.53 63.78 -79.26
N VAL A 198 14.55 64.84 -78.46
CA VAL A 198 13.94 66.15 -78.66
C VAL A 198 14.47 66.78 -79.95
N SER A 199 13.59 67.33 -80.78
CA SER A 199 13.88 68.61 -81.45
C SER A 199 12.63 69.37 -81.86
N GLN A 200 12.73 70.67 -81.58
CA GLN A 200 11.80 71.77 -81.76
C GLN A 200 11.77 72.28 -83.21
N ASN A 201 10.66 72.92 -83.58
CA ASN A 201 10.60 74.28 -84.18
C ASN A 201 9.10 74.63 -84.39
N SER A 202 8.54 75.60 -83.66
CA SER A 202 8.44 77.05 -84.00
C SER A 202 7.70 77.25 -85.34
N GLU A 203 6.54 77.89 -85.44
CA GLU A 203 6.19 79.26 -85.01
C GLU A 203 4.66 79.48 -85.11
N SER A 204 4.13 80.40 -84.29
CA SER A 204 2.79 81.04 -84.35
C SER A 204 2.81 82.22 -85.37
N PRO A 205 1.78 83.08 -85.56
CA PRO A 205 0.36 83.07 -85.18
C PRO A 205 -0.61 83.46 -86.34
N ALA A 206 -1.92 83.27 -86.12
CA ALA A 206 -3.03 84.26 -86.28
C ALA A 206 -4.38 83.52 -86.26
#